data_AF-A0AA86YNJ5-F1
#
_entry.id   AF-A0AA86YNJ5-F1
#
_cell.length_a   1.000
_cell.length_b   1.000
_cell.length_c   1.000
_cell.angle_alpha   90.00
_cell.angle_beta   90.00
_cell.angle_gamma   90.00
#
_symmetry.space_group_name_H-M   'P 1'
#
loop_
_entity.id
_entity.type
_entity.pdbx_description
1 polymer ?
#
loop_
_entity_poly.entity_id
_entity_poly.type
_entity_poly.pdbx_seq_one_letter_code
_entity_poly.pdbx_strand_id
1 'polypeptide(L)'
;MFKRAIVAMIFTLPLSACSEQKEPNQIAPTEQQTEQSEAFKQAHQSNAALDWDGTYTGKLPCADCEGIIYKLTLNSNDTYTLNLN
;
A
#
# COMPACT_ATOMS: atom_id res chain seq x y z
N MET A 1 -6.31 -39.56 40.93
CA MET A 1 -5.03 -40.12 41.43
C MET A 1 -4.22 -40.56 40.21
N PHE A 2 -3.52 -39.64 39.54
CA PHE A 2 -2.06 -39.41 39.62
C PHE A 2 -1.18 -40.64 39.35
N LYS A 3 -0.57 -40.70 38.15
CA LYS A 3 0.89 -40.60 37.87
C LYS A 3 1.19 -41.11 36.44
N ARG A 4 1.54 -40.22 35.50
CA ARG A 4 2.91 -39.94 34.98
C ARG A 4 3.51 -41.16 34.24
N ALA A 5 4.05 -41.13 33.02
CA ALA A 5 4.61 -40.14 32.11
C ALA A 5 4.62 -40.80 30.70
N ILE A 6 4.78 -40.14 29.54
CA ILE A 6 6.03 -39.62 28.95
C ILE A 6 5.58 -38.88 27.66
N VAL A 7 5.62 -37.54 27.62
CA VAL A 7 6.61 -36.70 26.88
C VAL A 7 6.48 -36.87 25.35
N ALA A 8 5.71 -36.03 24.66
CA ALA A 8 6.06 -34.69 24.14
C ALA A 8 6.85 -34.70 22.83
N MET A 9 6.20 -34.30 21.73
CA MET A 9 6.85 -33.55 20.65
C MET A 9 5.79 -32.70 19.92
N ILE A 10 5.28 -31.70 20.65
CA ILE A 10 4.62 -30.53 20.05
C ILE A 10 5.76 -29.76 19.36
N PHE A 11 5.84 -29.86 18.04
CA PHE A 11 6.73 -29.01 17.26
C PHE A 11 6.11 -27.61 17.20
N THR A 12 6.34 -26.84 18.27
CA THR A 12 6.08 -25.40 18.30
C THR A 12 7.00 -24.74 17.30
N LEU A 13 6.46 -24.27 16.18
CA LEU A 13 7.16 -23.31 15.33
C LEU A 13 7.44 -22.08 16.20
N PRO A 14 8.70 -21.66 16.39
CA PRO A 14 8.97 -20.38 17.02
C PRO A 14 8.42 -19.29 16.09
N LEU A 15 7.38 -18.60 16.54
CA LEU A 15 7.10 -17.25 16.08
C LEU A 15 8.34 -16.43 16.46
N SER A 16 9.20 -16.16 15.49
CA SER A 16 10.23 -15.15 15.63
C SER A 16 9.52 -13.83 15.93
N ALA A 17 9.50 -13.46 17.20
CA ALA A 17 9.14 -12.12 17.63
C ALA A 17 10.15 -11.16 16.99
N CYS A 18 9.68 -10.35 16.06
CA CYS A 18 10.41 -9.16 15.64
C CYS A 18 10.65 -8.31 16.89
N SER A 19 11.93 -8.04 17.19
CA SER A 19 12.29 -7.13 18.26
C SER A 19 11.71 -5.75 18.01
N GLU A 20 10.96 -5.25 18.98
CA GLU A 20 10.61 -3.85 19.11
C GLU A 20 11.88 -3.10 19.55
N GLN A 21 12.52 -2.37 18.64
CA GLN A 21 13.65 -1.50 18.96
C GLN A 21 13.09 -0.12 19.34
N LYS A 22 13.01 0.17 20.64
CA LYS A 22 12.73 1.51 21.17
C LYS A 22 14.03 2.19 21.61
N GLU A 23 14.46 3.14 20.78
CA GLU A 23 15.24 4.39 20.98
C GLU A 23 16.41 4.47 21.99
N PRO A 24 17.53 5.17 21.66
CA PRO A 24 17.50 6.64 21.59
C PRO A 24 18.48 7.30 20.62
N ASN A 25 18.07 8.32 19.86
CA ASN A 25 18.87 9.54 19.75
C ASN A 25 18.06 10.71 19.18
N GLN A 26 17.65 11.60 20.08
CA GLN A 26 17.33 12.97 19.71
C GLN A 26 18.61 13.64 19.19
N ILE A 27 18.79 13.62 17.87
CA ILE A 27 19.56 14.66 17.22
C ILE A 27 18.56 15.80 16.96
N ALA A 28 18.90 16.97 17.49
CA ALA A 28 18.17 18.21 17.38
C ALA A 28 17.59 18.44 15.95
N PRO A 29 16.43 19.10 15.80
CA PRO A 29 15.89 19.46 14.49
C PRO A 29 16.94 20.25 13.71
N THR A 30 17.56 19.59 12.72
CA THR A 30 18.34 20.26 11.68
C THR A 30 17.42 20.35 10.48
N GLU A 31 17.05 21.57 10.11
CA GLU A 31 16.00 21.95 9.15
C GLU A 31 16.25 21.48 7.70
N GLN A 32 17.27 20.66 7.43
CA GLN A 32 17.67 20.25 6.07
C GLN A 32 17.35 18.80 5.68
N GLN A 33 16.84 17.95 6.59
CA GLN A 33 16.50 16.55 6.26
C GLN A 33 15.06 16.32 5.78
N THR A 34 14.18 17.32 5.89
CA THR A 34 12.78 17.18 5.48
C THR A 34 12.62 17.28 3.95
N GLU A 35 13.35 18.19 3.29
CA GLU A 35 13.18 18.47 1.86
C GLU A 35 13.66 17.32 0.95
N GLN A 36 14.80 16.69 1.26
CA GLN A 36 15.32 15.58 0.46
C GLN A 36 14.46 14.31 0.62
N SER A 37 13.86 14.11 1.80
CA SER A 37 12.93 13.02 2.07
C SER A 37 11.63 13.16 1.27
N GLU A 38 11.09 14.36 1.16
CA GLU A 38 9.88 14.62 0.36
C GLU A 38 10.13 14.55 -1.14
N ALA A 39 11.23 15.11 -1.63
CA ALA A 39 11.60 14.99 -3.04
C ALA A 39 11.84 13.53 -3.47
N PHE A 40 12.51 12.74 -2.60
CA PHE A 40 12.68 11.30 -2.83
C PHE A 40 11.34 10.56 -2.83
N LYS A 41 10.42 10.90 -1.92
CA LYS A 41 9.07 10.32 -1.90
C LYS A 41 8.29 10.67 -3.17
N GLN A 42 8.30 11.93 -3.61
CA GLN A 42 7.62 12.37 -4.83
C GLN A 42 8.15 11.65 -6.07
N ALA A 43 9.46 11.49 -6.20
CA ALA A 43 10.08 10.78 -7.31
C ALA A 43 9.68 9.29 -7.39
N HIS A 44 9.19 8.71 -6.29
CA HIS A 44 8.73 7.33 -6.22
C HIS A 44 7.19 7.19 -6.22
N GLN A 45 6.46 8.26 -6.55
CA GLN A 45 5.02 8.17 -6.74
C GLN A 45 4.68 7.77 -8.18
N SER A 46 3.60 7.01 -8.34
CA SER A 46 3.17 6.51 -9.65
C SER A 46 2.89 7.64 -10.65
N ASN A 47 2.37 8.78 -10.19
CA ASN A 47 2.12 9.95 -11.03
C ASN A 47 3.39 10.67 -11.50
N ALA A 48 4.54 10.42 -10.88
CA ALA A 48 5.84 10.97 -11.28
C ALA A 48 6.64 10.04 -12.20
N ALA A 49 6.31 8.74 -12.23
CA ALA A 49 7.08 7.72 -12.94
C ALA A 49 6.37 7.13 -14.17
N LEU A 50 5.04 7.22 -14.24
CA LEU A 50 4.26 6.69 -15.36
C LEU A 50 3.65 7.81 -16.21
N ASP A 51 3.56 7.57 -17.52
CA ASP A 51 2.69 8.33 -18.43
C ASP A 51 1.23 7.89 -18.21
N TRP A 52 0.60 8.41 -17.15
CA TRP A 52 -0.71 7.98 -16.65
C TRP A 52 -1.89 8.71 -17.30
N ASP A 53 -1.65 9.84 -17.96
CA ASP A 53 -2.71 10.52 -18.70
C ASP A 53 -3.12 9.69 -19.92
N GLY A 54 -4.42 9.63 -20.18
CA GLY A 54 -4.93 8.73 -21.20
C GLY A 54 -6.40 8.39 -21.06
N THR A 55 -6.87 7.51 -21.94
CA THR A 55 -8.25 7.03 -21.97
C THR A 55 -8.30 5.54 -21.63
N TYR A 56 -9.07 5.22 -20.60
CA TYR A 56 -9.26 3.89 -20.07
C TYR A 56 -10.71 3.46 -20.30
N THR A 57 -10.88 2.24 -20.78
CA THR A 57 -12.21 1.64 -20.99
C THR A 57 -12.31 0.33 -20.26
N GLY A 58 -13.49 0.04 -19.72
CA GLY A 58 -13.73 -1.24 -19.08
C GLY A 58 -15.21 -1.45 -18.78
N LYS A 59 -15.48 -2.54 -18.06
CA LYS A 59 -16.81 -2.92 -17.62
C LYS A 59 -16.82 -3.10 -16.10
N LEU A 60 -17.60 -2.28 -15.40
CA LEU A 60 -17.80 -2.42 -13.96
C LEU A 60 -18.91 -3.45 -13.68
N PRO A 61 -18.78 -4.27 -12.61
CA PRO A 61 -19.87 -5.10 -12.14
C PRO A 61 -21.10 -4.27 -11.79
N CYS A 62 -22.28 -4.78 -12.12
CA CYS A 62 -23.57 -4.16 -11.84
C CYS A 62 -24.45 -5.14 -11.07
N ALA A 63 -25.21 -4.65 -10.10
CA ALA A 63 -25.98 -5.51 -9.20
C ALA A 63 -27.12 -6.25 -9.90
N ASP A 64 -27.77 -5.62 -10.89
CA ASP A 64 -28.94 -6.15 -11.59
C ASP A 64 -28.94 -5.76 -13.08
N CYS A 65 -27.75 -5.69 -13.68
CA CYS A 65 -27.60 -5.45 -15.11
C CYS A 65 -26.34 -6.17 -15.62
N GLU A 66 -26.18 -6.24 -16.94
CA GLU A 66 -25.07 -6.98 -17.55
C GLU A 66 -23.70 -6.40 -17.18
N GLY A 67 -23.63 -5.16 -16.69
CA GLY A 67 -22.45 -4.41 -16.27
C GLY A 67 -22.42 -3.02 -16.89
N ILE A 68 -21.68 -2.09 -16.29
CA ILE A 68 -21.60 -0.69 -16.74
C ILE A 68 -20.35 -0.53 -17.59
N ILE A 69 -20.49 -0.14 -18.86
CA ILE A 69 -19.33 0.20 -19.68
C ILE A 69 -18.88 1.60 -19.29
N TYR A 70 -17.60 1.79 -19.02
CA TYR A 70 -17.07 3.13 -18.72
C TYR A 70 -15.98 3.54 -19.69
N LYS A 71 -15.88 4.84 -19.89
CA LYS A 71 -14.77 5.51 -20.53
C LYS A 71 -14.27 6.63 -19.61
N LEU A 72 -13.11 6.42 -19.03
CA LEU A 72 -12.42 7.37 -18.14
C LEU A 72 -11.26 8.01 -18.91
N THR A 73 -11.29 9.33 -19.04
CA THR A 73 -10.15 10.10 -19.54
C THR A 73 -9.49 10.84 -18.38
N LEU A 74 -8.21 10.56 -18.15
CA LEU A 74 -7.36 11.24 -17.18
C LEU A 74 -6.51 12.28 -17.93
N ASN A 75 -6.54 13.53 -17.48
CA ASN A 75 -5.78 14.63 -18.08
C ASN A 75 -4.59 14.98 -17.20
N SER A 76 -3.47 15.40 -17.79
CA SER A 76 -2.25 15.78 -17.06
C SER A 76 -2.41 16.99 -16.13
N ASN A 77 -3.53 17.71 -16.19
CA ASN A 77 -3.86 18.83 -15.31
C ASN A 77 -4.70 18.40 -14.08
N ASP A 78 -4.58 17.13 -13.67
CA ASP A 78 -5.28 16.52 -12.55
C ASP A 78 -6.82 16.56 -12.63
N THR A 79 -7.36 16.68 -13.84
CA THR A 79 -8.80 16.59 -14.10
C THR A 79 -9.14 15.27 -14.78
N TYR A 80 -10.42 14.88 -14.70
CA TYR A 80 -10.91 13.70 -15.40
C TYR A 80 -12.27 13.92 -16.05
N THR A 81 -12.58 13.11 -17.05
CA THR A 81 -13.93 12.95 -17.58
C THR A 81 -14.33 11.49 -17.51
N LEU A 82 -15.50 11.21 -16.92
CA LEU A 82 -16.06 9.87 -16.82
C LEU A 82 -17.38 9.81 -17.58
N ASN A 83 -17.46 8.90 -18.55
CA ASN A 83 -18.69 8.55 -19.24
C ASN A 83 -19.06 7.11 -18.91
N LEU A 84 -20.35 6.89 -18.60
CA LEU A 84 -20.92 5.58 -18.33
C LEU A 84 -21.95 5.26 -19.42
N ASN A 85 -21.83 4.09 -20.02
CA ASN A 85 -22.64 3.57 -21.12
C ASN A 85 -23.27 2.23 -20.75
#